data_AF-A0A2S2NXU6-F1
#
_entry.id   AF-A0A2S2NXU6-F1
#
_cell.length_a   1.000
_cell.length_b   1.000
_cell.length_c   1.000
_cell.angle_alpha   90.00
_cell.angle_beta   90.00
_cell.angle_gamma   90.00
#
_symmetry.space_group_name_H-M   'P 1'
#
loop_
_entity.id
_entity.type
_entity.pdbx_description
1 polymer ?
#
loop_
_entity_poly.entity_id
_entity_poly.type
_entity_poly.pdbx_seq_one_letter_code
_entity_poly.pdbx_strand_id
1 'polypeptide(L)'
;TVNMSSEEESEIDISNLTSEIDVEQNSSQLDTELDIELLISLVESRPILWDKTLDKFSDRNEKRKAWREVFGLTNPGFEKLEIKDQKLIGDNIEKKWKHIKDAYFRTIKENKPKSGD
;
A
#
# COMPACT_ATOMS: atom_id res chain seq x y z
N THR A 1 39.83 17.78 38.85
CA THR A 1 38.55 18.39 38.44
C THR A 1 38.19 17.83 37.08
N VAL A 2 37.10 17.08 37.06
CA VAL A 2 36.15 16.73 35.98
C VAL A 2 36.53 16.94 34.50
N ASN A 3 36.34 15.85 33.72
CA ASN A 3 35.95 15.69 32.30
C ASN A 3 35.97 16.88 31.32
N MET A 4 36.37 16.62 30.07
CA MET A 4 35.49 16.52 28.87
C MET A 4 36.39 16.43 27.61
N SER A 5 36.47 15.28 26.92
CA SER A 5 35.91 15.02 25.57
C SER A 5 35.81 16.21 24.60
N SER A 6 36.47 16.09 23.44
CA SER A 6 36.06 16.63 22.14
C SER A 6 36.80 15.79 21.09
N GLU A 7 36.21 14.65 20.72
CA GLU A 7 35.43 14.48 19.47
C GLU A 7 36.37 14.08 18.32
N GLU A 8 36.66 12.76 18.26
CA GLU A 8 36.98 12.12 16.99
C GLU A 8 35.67 12.02 16.20
N GLU A 9 35.57 12.80 15.13
CA GLU A 9 34.56 12.59 14.10
C GLU A 9 34.88 11.29 13.38
N SER A 10 34.13 10.24 13.72
CA SER A 10 34.07 9.03 12.91
C SER A 10 33.11 9.30 11.76
N GLU A 11 33.65 9.36 10.53
CA GLU A 11 32.87 9.35 9.30
C GLU A 11 31.99 8.10 9.28
N ILE A 12 30.69 8.28 9.49
CA ILE A 12 29.70 7.21 9.31
C ILE A 12 29.59 7.00 7.80
N ASP A 13 30.19 5.91 7.31
CA ASP A 13 30.06 5.44 5.94
C ASP A 13 28.62 4.95 5.69
N ILE A 14 27.78 5.86 5.20
CA ILE A 14 26.35 5.64 4.89
C ILE A 14 26.16 4.54 3.83
N SER A 15 27.22 4.15 3.09
CA SER A 15 27.12 3.13 2.04
C SER A 15 26.87 1.71 2.55
N ASN A 16 27.19 1.41 3.82
CA ASN A 16 27.05 0.08 4.40
C ASN A 16 25.71 -0.18 5.14
N LEU A 17 24.77 0.77 5.15
CA LEU A 17 23.42 0.54 5.73
C LEU A 17 22.39 0.07 4.68
N THR A 18 22.80 -0.16 3.44
CA THR A 18 21.88 -0.57 2.34
C THR A 18 21.97 -2.04 1.94
N SER A 19 22.75 -2.85 2.66
CA SER A 19 22.74 -4.31 2.51
C SER A 19 22.11 -4.96 3.73
N GLU A 20 21.09 -5.79 3.49
CA GLU A 20 20.41 -6.67 4.48
C GLU A 20 19.19 -6.09 5.22
N ILE A 21 18.23 -5.52 4.47
CA ILE A 21 16.83 -5.57 4.90
C ILE A 21 16.09 -6.57 4.02
N ASP A 22 15.83 -7.74 4.61
CA ASP A 22 14.97 -8.79 4.08
C ASP A 22 13.61 -8.21 3.65
N VAL A 23 13.34 -8.28 2.35
CA VAL A 23 12.19 -7.69 1.65
C VAL A 23 10.83 -8.33 2.04
N GLU A 24 10.80 -9.32 2.93
CA GLU A 24 9.54 -9.91 3.43
C GLU A 24 9.02 -9.31 4.74
N GLN A 25 9.87 -8.67 5.55
CA GLN A 25 9.47 -8.23 6.90
C GLN A 25 8.90 -6.79 6.93
N ASN A 26 9.09 -5.99 5.88
CA ASN A 26 8.58 -4.61 5.84
C ASN A 26 7.08 -4.49 5.49
N SER A 27 6.40 -5.61 5.21
CA SER A 27 4.95 -5.62 4.94
C SER A 27 4.11 -5.28 6.18
N SER A 28 4.65 -5.48 7.38
CA SER A 28 3.89 -5.38 8.64
C SER A 28 3.85 -3.96 9.21
N GLN A 29 4.81 -3.10 8.84
CA GLN A 29 5.01 -1.80 9.49
C GLN A 29 4.20 -0.67 8.83
N LEU A 30 3.91 -0.78 7.54
CA LEU A 30 3.03 0.17 6.82
C LEU A 30 1.53 -0.14 6.99
N ASP A 31 1.17 -1.32 7.50
CA ASP A 31 -0.22 -1.72 7.70
C ASP A 31 -0.98 -0.84 8.72
N THR A 32 -0.25 -0.10 9.56
CA THR A 32 -0.79 0.75 10.63
C THR A 32 -1.11 2.18 10.15
N GLU A 33 -0.57 2.62 9.02
CA GLU A 33 -0.69 4.03 8.58
C GLU A 33 -1.73 4.24 7.47
N LEU A 34 -2.16 3.16 6.80
CA LEU A 34 -3.20 3.24 5.78
C LEU A 34 -4.60 3.25 6.40
N ASP A 35 -5.31 4.38 6.24
CA ASP A 35 -6.73 4.49 6.59
C ASP A 35 -7.60 3.64 5.65
N ILE A 36 -8.17 2.57 6.21
CA ILE A 36 -8.97 1.58 5.50
C ILE A 36 -10.30 2.18 5.02
N GLU A 37 -10.96 3.00 5.83
CA GLU A 37 -12.25 3.63 5.49
C GLU A 37 -12.05 4.64 4.34
N LEU A 38 -10.95 5.39 4.39
CA LEU A 38 -10.54 6.25 3.29
C LEU A 38 -10.27 5.45 2.02
N LEU A 39 -9.52 4.35 2.11
CA LEU A 39 -9.23 3.50 0.95
C LEU A 39 -10.51 2.94 0.31
N ILE A 40 -11.43 2.42 1.12
CA ILE A 40 -12.71 1.90 0.64
C ILE A 40 -13.48 3.01 -0.09
N SER A 41 -13.62 4.18 0.52
CA SER A 41 -14.32 5.34 -0.07
C SER A 41 -13.71 5.79 -1.40
N LEU A 42 -12.37 5.83 -1.48
CA LEU A 42 -11.64 6.24 -2.69
C LEU A 42 -11.74 5.22 -3.82
N VAL A 43 -11.79 3.92 -3.49
CA VAL A 43 -11.98 2.87 -4.50
C VAL A 43 -13.44 2.78 -4.93
N GLU A 44 -14.39 2.92 -4.01
CA GLU A 44 -15.83 2.91 -4.30
C GLU A 44 -16.20 4.01 -5.31
N SER A 45 -15.70 5.23 -5.09
CA SER A 45 -15.88 6.38 -6.00
C SER A 45 -15.26 6.20 -7.39
N ARG A 46 -14.42 5.17 -7.60
CA ARG A 46 -13.76 4.85 -8.88
C ARG A 46 -14.21 3.48 -9.38
N PRO A 47 -15.38 3.39 -10.03
CA PRO A 47 -15.97 2.11 -10.41
C PRO A 47 -15.09 1.30 -11.37
N ILE A 48 -14.18 1.93 -12.12
CA ILE A 48 -13.21 1.20 -12.96
C ILE A 48 -12.30 0.22 -12.19
N LEU A 49 -12.14 0.41 -10.88
CA LEU A 49 -11.31 -0.43 -10.03
C LEU A 49 -12.04 -1.70 -9.53
N TRP A 50 -13.38 -1.71 -9.53
CA TRP A 50 -14.16 -2.80 -8.93
C TRP A 50 -15.35 -3.27 -9.76
N ASP A 51 -15.96 -2.39 -10.55
CA ASP A 51 -17.13 -2.67 -11.37
C ASP A 51 -16.73 -3.32 -12.69
N LYS A 52 -17.00 -4.63 -12.78
CA LYS A 52 -16.74 -5.45 -13.97
C LYS A 52 -17.74 -5.22 -15.10
N THR A 53 -18.84 -4.50 -14.85
CA THR A 53 -19.87 -4.22 -15.86
C THR A 53 -19.51 -3.03 -16.75
N LEU A 54 -18.50 -2.24 -16.35
CA LEU A 54 -17.99 -1.14 -17.17
C LEU A 54 -17.20 -1.67 -18.36
N ASP A 55 -17.50 -1.13 -19.54
CA ASP A 55 -16.77 -1.42 -20.79
C ASP A 55 -15.26 -1.13 -20.66
N LYS A 56 -14.94 -0.02 -19.98
CA LYS A 56 -13.56 0.42 -19.69
C LYS A 56 -12.87 -0.40 -18.61
N PHE A 57 -13.53 -1.36 -17.95
CA PHE A 57 -12.89 -2.20 -16.95
C PHE A 57 -11.74 -3.04 -17.55
N SER A 58 -11.77 -3.32 -18.85
CA SER A 58 -10.66 -4.03 -19.50
C SER A 58 -9.43 -3.14 -19.75
N ASP A 59 -9.57 -1.82 -19.67
CA ASP A 59 -8.50 -0.87 -19.96
C ASP A 59 -7.50 -0.78 -18.80
N ARG A 60 -6.27 -1.22 -19.07
CA ARG A 60 -5.17 -1.22 -18.10
C ARG A 60 -4.67 0.20 -17.81
N ASN A 61 -4.73 1.12 -18.78
CA ASN A 61 -4.23 2.48 -18.62
C ASN A 61 -5.15 3.27 -17.70
N GLU A 62 -6.46 3.17 -17.92
CA GLU A 62 -7.45 3.83 -17.08
C GLU A 62 -7.44 3.28 -15.64
N LYS A 63 -7.25 1.96 -15.46
CA LYS A 63 -7.04 1.38 -14.13
C LYS A 63 -5.78 1.91 -13.45
N ARG A 64 -4.66 2.00 -14.17
CA ARG A 64 -3.40 2.51 -13.63
C ARG A 64 -3.54 3.98 -13.22
N LYS A 65 -4.26 4.77 -14.03
CA LYS A 65 -4.57 6.17 -13.72
C LYS A 65 -5.42 6.29 -12.45
N ALA A 66 -6.50 5.52 -12.35
CA ALA A 66 -7.36 5.50 -11.18
C ALA A 66 -6.59 5.12 -9.90
N TRP A 67 -5.72 4.10 -9.96
CA TRP A 67 -4.86 3.73 -8.83
C TRP A 67 -3.88 4.83 -8.44
N ARG A 68 -3.25 5.49 -9.42
CA ARG A 68 -2.35 6.63 -9.16
C ARG A 68 -3.03 7.74 -8.38
N GLU A 69 -4.28 8.05 -8.72
CA GLU A 69 -5.07 9.04 -7.97
C GLU A 69 -5.34 8.58 -6.55
N VAL A 70 -5.71 7.30 -6.35
CA VAL A 70 -5.90 6.73 -5.01
C VAL A 70 -4.62 6.88 -4.19
N PHE A 71 -3.46 6.50 -4.74
CA PHE A 71 -2.18 6.58 -4.03
C PHE A 71 -1.83 8.00 -3.59
N GLY A 72 -2.07 8.98 -4.46
CA GLY A 72 -1.83 10.40 -4.16
C GLY A 72 -2.76 10.96 -3.08
N LEU A 73 -3.99 10.44 -2.99
CA LEU A 73 -4.97 10.86 -1.99
C LEU A 73 -4.77 10.15 -0.64
N THR A 74 -4.31 8.90 -0.65
CA THR A 74 -4.03 8.13 0.57
C THR A 74 -2.70 8.51 1.21
N ASN A 75 -1.71 8.96 0.42
CA ASN A 75 -0.39 9.31 0.92
C ASN A 75 0.03 10.71 0.42
N PRO A 76 -0.20 11.77 1.21
CA PRO A 76 0.23 13.12 0.87
C PRO A 76 1.74 13.18 0.61
N GLY A 77 2.13 13.54 -0.61
CA GLY A 77 3.53 13.57 -1.02
C GLY A 77 3.99 12.37 -1.85
N PHE A 78 3.10 11.40 -2.12
CA PHE A 78 3.35 10.27 -3.02
C PHE A 78 4.03 10.69 -4.34
N GLU A 79 3.56 11.77 -4.97
CA GLU A 79 4.10 12.25 -6.26
C GLU A 79 5.53 12.79 -6.17
N LYS A 80 6.01 13.12 -4.96
CA LYS A 80 7.35 13.64 -4.71
C LYS A 80 8.35 12.53 -4.34
N LEU A 81 7.88 11.31 -4.10
CA LEU A 81 8.72 10.17 -3.74
C LEU A 81 9.47 9.61 -4.95
N GLU A 82 10.55 8.86 -4.69
CA GLU A 82 11.26 8.13 -5.74
C GLU A 82 10.35 7.06 -6.36
N ILE A 83 10.60 6.70 -7.62
CA ILE A 83 9.84 5.68 -8.35
C ILE A 83 9.78 4.35 -7.59
N LYS A 84 10.87 3.98 -6.90
CA LYS A 84 10.93 2.76 -6.07
C LYS A 84 9.93 2.81 -4.91
N ASP A 85 9.88 3.92 -4.19
CA ASP A 85 8.98 4.10 -3.05
C ASP A 85 7.52 4.21 -3.51
N GLN A 86 7.27 4.93 -4.62
CA GLN A 86 5.94 4.98 -5.24
C GLN A 86 5.43 3.58 -5.59
N LYS A 87 6.31 2.74 -6.14
CA LYS A 87 5.98 1.34 -6.45
C LYS A 87 5.66 0.55 -5.17
N LEU A 88 6.50 0.67 -4.13
CA LEU A 88 6.30 -0.04 -2.87
C LEU A 88 4.96 0.35 -2.22
N ILE A 89 4.64 1.63 -2.17
CA ILE A 89 3.38 2.14 -1.63
C ILE A 89 2.19 1.65 -2.47
N GLY A 90 2.30 1.72 -3.80
CA GLY A 90 1.26 1.23 -4.70
C GLY A 90 0.98 -0.25 -4.50
N ASP A 91 2.02 -1.08 -4.47
CA ASP A 91 1.92 -2.53 -4.24
C ASP A 91 1.26 -2.83 -2.88
N ASN A 92 1.58 -2.06 -1.83
CA ASN A 92 0.99 -2.20 -0.50
C ASN A 92 -0.51 -1.84 -0.47
N ILE A 93 -0.90 -0.72 -1.08
CA ILE A 93 -2.30 -0.28 -1.14
C ILE A 93 -3.14 -1.29 -1.93
N GLU A 94 -2.64 -1.75 -3.08
CA GLU A 94 -3.32 -2.75 -3.89
C GLU A 94 -3.48 -4.09 -3.15
N LYS A 95 -2.43 -4.54 -2.44
CA LYS A 95 -2.46 -5.73 -1.59
C LYS A 95 -3.50 -5.60 -0.48
N LYS A 96 -3.55 -4.44 0.21
CA LYS A 96 -4.53 -4.16 1.25
C LYS A 96 -5.96 -4.22 0.72
N TRP A 97 -6.23 -3.56 -0.42
CA TRP A 97 -7.53 -3.61 -1.08
C TRP A 97 -7.93 -5.04 -1.46
N LYS A 98 -6.99 -5.83 -1.99
CA LYS A 98 -7.24 -7.24 -2.30
C LYS A 98 -7.66 -8.02 -1.04
N HIS A 99 -6.96 -7.85 0.07
CA HIS A 99 -7.32 -8.51 1.34
C HIS A 99 -8.71 -8.10 1.84
N ILE A 100 -9.06 -6.81 1.78
CA ILE A 100 -10.38 -6.30 2.16
C ILE A 100 -11.48 -6.96 1.32
N LYS A 101 -11.33 -6.95 -0.01
CA LYS A 101 -12.27 -7.61 -0.92
C LYS A 101 -12.39 -9.10 -0.64
N ASP A 102 -11.27 -9.79 -0.48
CA ASP A 102 -11.25 -11.24 -0.26
C ASP A 102 -11.95 -11.59 1.07
N ALA A 103 -11.71 -10.81 2.13
CA ALA A 103 -12.40 -10.96 3.40
C ALA A 103 -13.92 -10.75 3.26
N TYR A 104 -14.34 -9.68 2.58
CA TYR A 104 -15.75 -9.38 2.32
C TYR A 104 -16.44 -10.48 1.49
N PHE A 105 -15.81 -11.00 0.44
CA PHE A 105 -16.39 -12.08 -0.35
C PHE A 105 -16.47 -13.40 0.41
N ARG A 106 -15.54 -13.68 1.34
CA ARG A 106 -15.63 -14.87 2.21
C ARG A 106 -16.86 -14.79 3.10
N THR A 107 -17.11 -13.65 3.75
CA THR A 107 -18.28 -13.49 4.62
C THR A 107 -19.60 -13.56 3.84
N ILE A 108 -19.67 -13.03 2.61
CA ILE A 108 -20.85 -13.20 1.75
C ILE A 108 -21.09 -14.67 1.38
N LYS A 109 -20.03 -15.43 1.08
CA LYS A 109 -20.16 -16.84 0.69
C LYS A 109 -20.59 -17.72 1.86
N GLU A 110 -20.11 -17.44 3.07
CA GLU A 110 -20.44 -18.19 4.28
C GLU A 110 -21.88 -17.96 4.75
N ASN A 111 -22.42 -16.76 4.49
CA ASN A 111 -23.82 -16.42 4.77
C ASN A 111 -24.82 -16.97 3.76
N LYS A 112 -24.38 -17.65 2.68
CA LYS A 112 -25.31 -18.41 1.84
C LYS A 112 -25.66 -19.70 2.58
N PRO A 113 -26.96 -19.98 2.85
CA PRO A 113 -27.34 -21.24 3.45
C PRO A 113 -26.80 -22.36 2.55
N LYS A 114 -25.99 -23.25 3.13
CA LYS A 114 -25.62 -24.49 2.44
C LYS A 114 -26.93 -25.18 2.11
N SER A 115 -27.34 -25.13 0.84
CA SER A 115 -28.42 -26.00 0.36
C SER A 115 -27.90 -27.41 0.57
N GLY A 116 -28.44 -28.06 1.60
CA GLY A 116 -28.08 -29.42 1.98
C GLY A 116 -28.45 -30.39 0.86
N ASP A 117 -27.59 -31.37 0.68
CA ASP A 117 -27.87 -32.63 -0.01
C ASP A 117 -28.73 -33.53 0.89
#